data_AF-A0A819PNQ9-F1
#
_entry.id   AF-A0A819PNQ9-F1
#
_cell.length_a   1.000
_cell.length_b   1.000
_cell.length_c   1.000
_cell.angle_alpha   90.00
_cell.angle_beta   90.00
_cell.angle_gamma   90.00
#
_symmetry.space_group_name_H-M   'P 1'
#
loop_
_entity.id
_entity.type
_entity.pdbx_description
1 polymer ?
#
loop_
_entity_poly.entity_id
_entity_poly.type
_entity_poly.pdbx_seq_one_letter_code
_entity_poly.pdbx_strand_id
1 'polypeptide(L)'
;MTEIVSLDPYFDDEDPGNFIVRPSAHINHPYSLSILSNDNNIYHFQICQISNKYTLEPFETADLLTRERFSSLSLFLEYYSTNPIKFNDNNDKKHSIILQLYSIIEITRL
;
A
#
# COMPACT_ATOMS: atom_id res chain seq x y z
N MET A 1 18.14 -2.42 5.65
CA MET A 1 16.79 -1.83 5.61
C MET A 1 16.02 -2.59 4.54
N THR A 2 14.83 -3.13 4.83
CA THR A 2 14.16 -4.15 3.99
C THR A 2 12.96 -3.56 3.24
N GLU A 3 12.96 -3.67 1.92
CA GLU A 3 11.82 -3.36 1.02
C GLU A 3 10.92 -4.59 0.89
N ILE A 4 9.60 -4.40 0.89
CA ILE A 4 8.62 -5.46 0.61
C ILE A 4 7.99 -5.18 -0.74
N VAL A 5 8.23 -6.08 -1.67
CA VAL A 5 7.79 -5.96 -3.04
C VAL A 5 6.80 -7.08 -3.34
N SER A 6 5.60 -6.73 -3.79
CA SER A 6 4.66 -7.68 -4.40
C SER A 6 4.64 -7.40 -5.88
N LEU A 7 5.44 -8.16 -6.62
CA LEU A 7 5.47 -8.12 -8.08
C LEU A 7 5.04 -9.49 -8.59
N ASP A 8 4.19 -9.51 -9.61
CA ASP A 8 4.04 -10.71 -10.40
C ASP A 8 5.40 -11.03 -11.04
N PRO A 9 6.02 -12.21 -10.77
CA PRO A 9 7.25 -12.61 -11.45
C PRO A 9 7.06 -12.78 -12.97
N TYR A 10 5.82 -12.87 -13.44
CA TYR A 10 5.41 -12.82 -14.83
C TYR A 10 4.92 -11.40 -15.14
N PHE A 11 5.85 -10.45 -15.22
CA PHE A 11 5.58 -9.03 -15.46
C PHE A 11 4.74 -8.79 -16.74
N ASP A 12 3.43 -8.70 -16.59
CA ASP A 12 2.63 -7.77 -17.38
C ASP A 12 2.48 -6.51 -16.51
N ASP A 13 3.21 -5.45 -16.86
CA ASP A 13 3.26 -4.16 -16.15
C ASP A 13 1.89 -3.42 -16.11
N GLU A 14 0.83 -4.07 -16.58
CA GLU A 14 -0.52 -3.56 -16.73
C GLU A 14 -1.49 -4.06 -15.67
N ASP A 15 -1.08 -4.97 -14.77
CA ASP A 15 -1.99 -5.57 -13.81
C ASP A 15 -2.30 -4.62 -12.63
N PRO A 16 -3.55 -4.17 -12.46
CA PRO A 16 -3.92 -3.26 -11.39
C PRO A 16 -3.91 -3.96 -10.03
N GLY A 17 -3.54 -3.20 -9.00
CA GLY A 17 -3.33 -3.68 -7.63
C GLY A 17 -1.91 -4.19 -7.37
N ASN A 18 -1.03 -4.23 -8.38
CA ASN A 18 0.40 -4.36 -8.20
C ASN A 18 0.93 -3.25 -7.27
N PHE A 19 1.79 -3.61 -6.31
CA PHE A 19 2.21 -2.66 -5.28
C PHE A 19 3.62 -2.87 -4.76
N ILE A 20 4.19 -1.78 -4.24
CA ILE A 20 5.51 -1.76 -3.61
C ILE A 20 5.39 -1.09 -2.25
N VAL A 21 5.89 -1.75 -1.20
CA VAL A 21 6.07 -1.19 0.13
C VAL A 21 7.54 -0.92 0.37
N ARG A 22 7.91 0.35 0.56
CA ARG A 22 9.29 0.74 0.86
C ARG A 22 9.41 1.22 2.30
N PRO A 23 10.49 0.89 3.01
CA PRO A 23 10.75 1.49 4.30
C PRO A 23 11.04 2.98 4.09
N SER A 24 10.54 3.80 4.99
CA SER A 24 10.69 5.25 4.96
C SER A 24 11.55 5.69 6.15
N ALA A 25 12.35 6.74 5.96
CA ALA A 25 13.19 7.31 7.01
C ALA A 25 12.39 8.06 8.08
N HIS A 26 11.07 8.22 7.88
CA HIS A 26 10.23 9.00 8.78
C HIS A 26 9.79 8.16 9.99
N ILE A 27 10.05 8.66 11.19
CA ILE A 27 9.83 7.91 12.45
C ILE A 27 8.35 7.52 12.68
N ASN A 28 7.42 8.34 12.19
CA ASN A 28 5.97 8.08 12.29
C ASN A 28 5.37 7.37 11.06
N HIS A 29 6.11 7.33 9.96
CA HIS A 29 5.70 6.69 8.69
C HIS A 29 6.81 5.70 8.29
N PRO A 30 6.92 4.57 9.00
CA PRO A 30 8.03 3.63 8.79
C PRO A 30 8.00 2.98 7.40
N TYR A 31 6.86 3.02 6.69
CA TYR A 31 6.77 2.54 5.31
C TYR A 31 5.95 3.48 4.42
N SER A 32 6.26 3.48 3.12
CA SER A 32 5.46 4.05 2.05
C SER A 32 4.92 2.94 1.15
N LEU A 33 3.73 3.13 0.62
CA LEU A 33 3.02 2.19 -0.24
C LEU A 33 2.69 2.86 -1.57
N SER A 34 3.15 2.27 -2.68
CA SER A 34 2.81 2.69 -4.04
C SER A 34 2.01 1.59 -4.71
N ILE A 35 0.86 1.90 -5.29
CA ILE A 35 -0.04 0.91 -5.89
C ILE A 35 -0.51 1.39 -7.27
N LEU A 36 -0.50 0.51 -8.26
CA LEU A 36 -1.08 0.75 -9.58
C LEU A 36 -2.60 0.55 -9.55
N SER A 37 -3.36 1.49 -10.09
CA SER A 37 -4.83 1.44 -10.19
C SER A 37 -5.31 0.98 -11.56
N ASN A 38 -6.59 0.59 -11.64
CA ASN A 38 -7.30 0.23 -12.87
C ASN A 38 -7.33 1.34 -13.92
N ASP A 39 -7.13 2.60 -13.53
CA ASP A 39 -7.04 3.74 -14.44
C ASP A 39 -5.60 4.11 -14.82
N ASN A 40 -4.67 3.18 -14.63
CA ASN A 40 -3.23 3.30 -14.91
C ASN A 40 -2.55 4.45 -14.15
N ASN A 41 -3.18 4.91 -13.06
CA ASN A 41 -2.57 5.86 -12.14
C ASN A 41 -1.85 5.12 -11.00
N ILE A 42 -0.75 5.71 -10.53
CA ILE A 42 -0.06 5.23 -9.33
C ILE A 42 -0.51 6.08 -8.15
N TYR A 43 -1.03 5.42 -7.12
CA TYR A 43 -1.41 6.07 -5.87
C TYR A 43 -0.37 5.81 -4.79
N HIS A 44 -0.08 6.86 -4.03
CA HIS A 44 0.90 6.84 -2.95
C HIS A 44 0.19 6.97 -1.60
N PHE A 45 0.53 6.09 -0.68
CA PHE A 45 0.03 6.09 0.69
C PHE A 45 1.22 5.97 1.66
N GLN A 46 0.98 6.39 2.90
CA GLN A 46 1.90 6.13 4.01
C GLN A 46 1.32 5.03 4.88
N ILE A 47 2.21 4.18 5.40
CA ILE A 47 1.85 3.21 6.44
C ILE A 47 2.47 3.72 7.74
N CYS A 48 1.59 4.08 8.66
CA CYS A 48 1.94 4.71 9.93
C CYS A 48 1.88 3.69 11.04
N GLN A 49 2.72 3.87 12.06
CA GLN A 49 2.67 3.07 13.27
C GLN A 49 2.16 3.90 14.43
N ILE A 50 0.90 3.65 14.84
CA ILE A 50 0.24 4.34 15.95
C ILE A 50 -0.06 3.32 17.04
N SER A 51 0.46 3.54 18.24
CA SER A 51 0.28 2.63 19.38
C SER A 51 0.67 1.17 19.05
N ASN A 52 1.81 0.98 18.38
CA ASN A 52 2.32 -0.30 17.88
C ASN A 52 1.42 -1.02 16.86
N LYS A 53 0.45 -0.32 16.26
CA LYS A 53 -0.37 -0.86 15.17
C LYS A 53 -0.10 -0.13 13.86
N TYR A 54 -0.07 -0.88 12.76
CA TYR A 54 0.06 -0.38 11.41
C TYR A 54 -1.30 0.08 10.88
N THR A 55 -1.36 1.27 10.27
CA THR A 55 -2.56 1.83 9.64
C THR A 55 -2.16 2.52 8.34
N LEU A 56 -3.08 2.59 7.39
CA LEU A 56 -2.91 3.41 6.20
C LEU A 56 -3.23 4.87 6.52
N GLU A 57 -2.40 5.78 6.03
CA GLU A 57 -2.69 7.20 5.97
C GLU A 57 -2.50 7.70 4.53
N PRO A 58 -3.31 8.68 4.11
CA PRO A 58 -3.16 9.23 2.77
C PRO A 58 -1.92 10.11 2.68
N PHE A 59 -1.29 10.11 1.51
CA PHE A 59 -0.23 11.05 1.19
C PHE A 59 -0.81 12.30 0.51
N GLU A 60 -0.97 13.38 1.28
CA GLU A 60 -1.28 14.77 0.86
C GLU A 60 -2.56 15.01 0.00
N THR A 61 -3.22 14.00 -0.56
CA THR A 61 -4.14 14.17 -1.72
C THR A 61 -5.28 13.15 -1.82
N ALA A 62 -5.50 12.32 -0.79
CA ALA A 62 -6.57 11.33 -0.81
C ALA A 62 -7.32 11.30 0.53
N ASP A 63 -8.65 11.26 0.50
CA ASP A 63 -9.42 11.01 1.72
C ASP A 63 -9.72 9.51 1.84
N LEU A 64 -9.01 8.84 2.76
CA LEU A 64 -9.27 7.44 3.08
C LEU A 64 -10.65 7.28 3.72
N LEU A 65 -11.48 6.42 3.13
CA LEU A 65 -12.84 6.15 3.60
C LEU A 65 -12.89 5.10 4.72
N THR A 66 -11.82 4.30 4.86
CA THR A 66 -11.69 3.26 5.89
C THR A 66 -10.28 3.26 6.48
N ARG A 67 -10.17 3.22 7.81
CA ARG A 67 -8.89 3.19 8.54
C ARG A 67 -8.85 2.01 9.49
N GLU A 68 -8.36 0.89 9.00
CA GLU A 68 -8.15 -0.31 9.80
C GLU A 68 -6.77 -0.30 10.44
N ARG A 69 -6.63 -1.00 11.59
CA ARG A 69 -5.38 -1.03 12.37
C ARG A 69 -4.94 -2.47 12.63
N PHE A 70 -3.68 -2.78 12.34
CA PHE A 70 -3.15 -4.15 12.37
C PHE A 70 -1.94 -4.26 13.29
N SER A 71 -1.75 -5.41 13.94
CA SER A 71 -0.60 -5.65 14.82
C SER A 71 0.71 -5.92 14.06
N SER A 72 0.64 -6.27 12.77
CA SER A 72 1.81 -6.50 11.93
C SER A 72 1.56 -6.01 10.50
N LEU A 73 2.65 -5.73 9.77
CA LEU A 73 2.58 -5.37 8.35
C LEU A 73 2.04 -6.52 7.50
N SER A 74 2.32 -7.77 7.85
CA SER A 74 1.79 -8.95 7.16
C SER A 74 0.26 -9.03 7.24
N LEU A 75 -0.32 -8.81 8.43
CA LEU A 75 -1.77 -8.80 8.61
C LEU A 75 -2.44 -7.63 7.87
N PHE A 76 -1.76 -6.48 7.83
CA PHE A 76 -2.19 -5.33 7.02
C PHE A 76 -2.27 -5.71 5.54
N LEU A 77 -1.23 -6.32 4.99
CA LEU A 77 -1.16 -6.70 3.58
C LEU A 77 -2.18 -7.79 3.23
N GLU A 78 -2.30 -8.81 4.08
CA GLU A 78 -3.28 -9.90 3.93
C GLU A 78 -4.71 -9.35 3.91
N TYR A 79 -5.05 -8.42 4.82
CA TYR A 79 -6.37 -7.81 4.85
C TYR A 79 -6.68 -7.06 3.55
N TYR A 80 -5.78 -6.20 3.09
CA TYR A 80 -6.00 -5.38 1.90
C TYR A 80 -5.88 -6.15 0.57
N SER A 81 -5.47 -7.43 0.63
CA SER A 81 -5.55 -8.35 -0.51
C SER A 81 -6.94 -8.91 -0.79
N THR A 82 -7.85 -8.79 0.17
CA THR A 82 -9.24 -9.24 0.05
C THR A 82 -10.24 -8.10 0.27
N ASN A 83 -9.80 -7.02 0.91
CA ASN A 83 -10.62 -5.85 1.21
C ASN A 83 -10.05 -4.63 0.47
N PRO A 84 -10.83 -3.92 -0.35
CA PRO A 84 -10.30 -2.81 -1.11
C PRO A 84 -9.97 -1.61 -0.21
N ILE A 85 -8.84 -0.97 -0.52
CA ILE A 85 -8.51 0.38 -0.07
C ILE A 85 -9.46 1.34 -0.79
N LYS A 86 -10.33 2.01 -0.03
CA LYS A 86 -11.31 2.96 -0.54
C LYS A 86 -10.87 4.38 -0.23
N PHE A 87 -10.82 5.23 -1.25
CA PHE A 87 -10.40 6.63 -1.11
C PHE A 87 -11.03 7.53 -2.18
N ASN A 88 -11.08 8.83 -1.91
CA ASN A 88 -11.35 9.85 -2.92
C ASN A 88 -10.03 10.45 -3.40
N ASP A 89 -9.86 10.68 -4.70
CA ASP A 89 -8.74 11.47 -5.22
C ASP A 89 -9.02 12.97 -5.14
N ASN A 90 -8.04 13.80 -5.55
CA ASN A 90 -8.15 15.26 -5.58
C ASN A 90 -9.28 15.83 -6.44
N ASN A 91 -9.94 15.02 -7.28
CA ASN A 91 -11.07 15.43 -8.11
C ASN A 91 -12.39 14.88 -7.58
N ASP A 92 -12.45 14.47 -6.29
CA ASP A 92 -13.58 13.81 -5.64
C ASP A 92 -14.02 12.50 -6.34
N LYS A 93 -13.17 11.93 -7.21
CA LYS A 93 -13.44 10.64 -7.84
C LYS A 93 -13.15 9.54 -6.83
N LYS A 94 -14.12 8.63 -6.68
CA LYS A 94 -14.01 7.47 -5.79
C LYS A 94 -13.19 6.37 -6.42
N HIS A 95 -12.26 5.83 -5.64
CA HIS A 95 -11.39 4.71 -6.01
C HIS A 95 -11.51 3.58 -4.99
N SER A 96 -11.29 2.36 -5.48
CA SER A 96 -11.37 1.12 -4.71
C SER A 96 -10.36 0.13 -5.28
N ILE A 97 -9.23 -0.06 -4.60
CA ILE A 97 -8.11 -0.87 -5.10
C ILE A 97 -7.84 -2.01 -4.11
N ILE A 98 -7.75 -3.24 -4.62
CA ILE A 98 -7.31 -4.42 -3.86
C ILE A 98 -5.82 -4.63 -4.12
N LEU A 99 -5.04 -4.96 -3.09
CA LEU A 99 -3.62 -5.30 -3.25
C LEU A 99 -3.49 -6.69 -3.87
N GLN A 100 -2.76 -6.80 -4.98
CA GLN A 100 -2.40 -8.11 -5.52
C GLN A 100 -1.21 -8.67 -4.74
N LEU A 101 -1.46 -9.68 -3.90
CA LEU A 101 -0.40 -10.42 -3.22
C LEU A 101 0.10 -11.54 -4.12
N TYR A 102 1.10 -11.22 -4.93
CA TYR A 102 1.92 -12.20 -5.61
C TYR A 102 3.02 -12.70 -4.67
N SER A 103 4.14 -13.20 -5.21
CA SER A 103 5.27 -13.61 -4.38
C SER A 103 5.81 -12.40 -3.60
N ILE A 104 5.71 -12.42 -2.27
CA ILE A 104 6.30 -11.38 -1.41
C ILE A 104 7.82 -11.54 -1.45
N ILE A 105 8.51 -10.56 -2.02
CA ILE A 105 9.98 -10.51 -2.06
C ILE A 105 10.44 -9.47 -1.04
N GLU A 106 11.14 -9.94 0.00
CA GLU A 106 11.87 -9.08 0.92
C GLU A 106 13.24 -8.73 0.32
N ILE A 107 13.41 -7.48 -0.15
CA ILE A 107 14.68 -7.01 -0.69
C ILE A 107 15.44 -6.28 0.42
N THR A 108 16.50 -6.91 0.94
CA THR A 108 17.43 -6.25 1.86
C THR A 108 18.55 -5.59 1.05
N ARG A 109 18.56 -4.25 0.95
CA ARG A 109 19.69 -3.52 0.35
C ARG A 109 20.86 -3.47 1.36
N LEU A 110 22.03 -3.94 0.91
CA LEU A 110 23.33 -3.87 1.62
C LEU A 110 23.93 -2.47 1.56
#